data_AF-A0A3B8QSI2-F1
#
_entry.id   AF-A0A3B8QSI2-F1
#
_cell.length_a   1.000
_cell.length_b   1.000
_cell.length_c   1.000
_cell.angle_alpha   90.00
_cell.angle_beta   90.00
_cell.angle_gamma   90.00
#
_symmetry.space_group_name_H-M   'P 1'
#
loop_
_entity.id
_entity.type
_entity.pdbx_description
1 polymer ?
#
loop_
_entity_poly.entity_id
_entity_poly.type
_entity_poly.pdbx_seq_one_letter_code
_entity_poly.pdbx_strand_id
1 'polypeptide(L)'
;MVAACGMLRWIRIALTLFVSSGLCATVLNASGRDGTLPPCALSVNAIAPDSLVIIWWNVENAFDTLDDPSTKDDDFTPQGRLQWTSKRYYRKVAQIAKGIRTAVGPGAPDFIGLCEIESPAVMEDIVRRLPWEWSLWQYYEEGPDTRGIDIVVLYQGERWELVQANLTFNAIVNGSRAAITTVFAQRHAPWDTISLSWWHLPSRRRSNPAFRQGSLHQFCQNTASDFILGDMNSDPRGPLAGWMETFAYHHVPFCGNWGTFAFGQKWSHLDSVWKVASSSWKGNYRAIRFNSPSDEIRLPSLKPTFYAGKYYGGASDHLPLRFIVHK
;
A
#
# COMPACT_ATOMS: atom_id res chain seq x y z
N MET A 1 -8.66 -58.72 -40.63
CA MET A 1 -9.25 -57.36 -40.69
C MET A 1 -10.17 -57.17 -39.49
N VAL A 2 -9.60 -56.74 -38.35
CA VAL A 2 -10.31 -56.16 -37.21
C VAL A 2 -9.33 -55.20 -36.56
N ALA A 3 -9.74 -53.94 -36.38
CA ALA A 3 -8.95 -52.86 -35.83
C ALA A 3 -8.81 -53.00 -34.31
N ALA A 4 -7.60 -52.78 -33.78
CA ALA A 4 -7.33 -52.67 -32.35
C ALA A 4 -6.94 -51.22 -32.02
N CYS A 5 -7.74 -50.62 -31.14
CA CYS A 5 -7.60 -49.28 -30.59
C CYS A 5 -6.42 -49.24 -29.61
N GLY A 6 -5.42 -48.40 -29.88
CA GLY A 6 -4.23 -48.22 -29.05
C GLY A 6 -4.42 -47.16 -27.98
N MET A 7 -4.41 -47.57 -26.71
CA MET A 7 -4.27 -46.71 -25.53
C MET A 7 -2.83 -46.19 -25.43
N LEU A 8 -2.65 -44.87 -25.49
CA LEU A 8 -1.39 -44.20 -25.17
C LEU A 8 -1.36 -43.81 -23.68
N ARG A 9 -0.45 -44.46 -22.94
CA ARG A 9 -0.12 -44.18 -21.54
C ARG A 9 0.70 -42.89 -21.45
N TRP A 10 0.31 -41.98 -20.55
CA TRP A 10 1.10 -40.81 -20.17
C TRP A 10 2.15 -41.21 -19.12
N ILE A 11 3.43 -41.05 -19.46
CA ILE A 11 4.57 -41.24 -18.55
C ILE A 11 4.79 -39.93 -17.79
N ARG A 12 4.61 -39.93 -16.46
CA ARG A 12 5.06 -38.85 -15.58
C ARG A 12 6.54 -39.06 -15.26
N ILE A 13 7.39 -38.13 -15.70
CA ILE A 13 8.81 -38.07 -15.29
C ILE A 13 8.87 -37.20 -14.02
N ALA A 14 9.14 -37.82 -12.88
CA ALA A 14 9.50 -37.14 -11.65
C ALA A 14 11.01 -36.88 -11.65
N LEU A 15 11.42 -35.60 -11.67
CA LEU A 15 12.82 -35.23 -11.50
C LEU A 15 13.03 -34.89 -10.01
N THR A 16 13.60 -35.84 -9.27
CA THR A 16 14.07 -35.64 -7.90
C THR A 16 15.50 -35.13 -7.96
N LEU A 17 15.75 -33.87 -7.62
CA LEU A 17 17.10 -33.34 -7.41
C LEU A 17 17.39 -33.28 -5.91
N PHE A 18 18.25 -34.20 -5.47
CA PHE A 18 19.00 -34.08 -4.22
C PHE A 18 20.08 -33.01 -4.40
N VAL A 19 20.15 -32.03 -3.49
CA VAL A 19 21.39 -31.27 -3.26
C VAL A 19 21.71 -31.29 -1.79
N SER A 20 22.91 -31.78 -1.52
CA SER A 20 23.55 -32.00 -0.23
C SER A 20 24.01 -30.70 0.44
N SER A 21 23.88 -30.71 1.78
CA SER A 21 24.67 -30.03 2.81
C SER A 21 25.83 -29.10 2.43
N GLY A 22 25.83 -27.93 3.08
CA GLY A 22 27.01 -27.41 3.80
C GLY A 22 27.64 -26.13 3.25
N LEU A 23 27.40 -24.99 3.93
CA LEU A 23 28.43 -24.19 4.64
C LEU A 23 27.81 -22.88 5.12
N CYS A 24 27.75 -22.73 6.44
CA CYS A 24 27.40 -21.50 7.13
C CYS A 24 28.63 -20.56 7.04
N ALA A 25 28.53 -19.48 6.27
CA ALA A 25 29.53 -18.42 6.25
C ALA A 25 29.11 -17.35 7.25
N THR A 26 29.74 -17.37 8.43
CA THR A 26 29.65 -16.31 9.43
C THR A 26 30.35 -15.07 8.91
N VAL A 27 29.60 -14.08 8.41
CA VAL A 27 30.14 -12.73 8.20
C VAL A 27 29.97 -11.98 9.51
N LEU A 28 31.02 -12.01 10.33
CA LEU A 28 31.22 -11.00 11.37
C LEU A 28 31.54 -9.69 10.67
N ASN A 29 30.67 -8.69 10.81
CA ASN A 29 31.09 -7.31 10.62
C ASN A 29 30.81 -6.51 11.90
N ALA A 30 31.89 -6.02 12.47
CA ALA A 30 31.91 -5.17 13.64
C ALA A 30 31.66 -3.70 13.28
N SER A 31 31.06 -3.00 14.24
CA SER A 31 31.10 -1.56 14.51
C SER A 31 30.48 -0.58 13.50
N GLY A 32 29.46 0.14 13.96
CA GLY A 32 29.01 1.39 13.35
C GLY A 32 27.59 1.73 13.79
N ARG A 33 27.43 2.81 14.56
CA ARG A 33 26.14 3.36 14.97
C ARG A 33 25.34 3.76 13.72
N ASP A 34 24.28 3.04 13.39
CA ASP A 34 23.22 3.57 12.53
C ASP A 34 21.89 2.96 12.95
N GLY A 35 20.83 3.77 12.94
CA GLY A 35 19.49 3.46 13.47
C GLY A 35 18.68 2.46 12.64
N THR A 36 19.30 1.34 12.26
CA THR A 36 18.67 0.24 11.55
C THR A 36 17.75 -0.52 12.51
N LEU A 37 16.47 -0.64 12.13
CA LEU A 37 15.51 -1.52 12.80
C LEU A 37 16.09 -2.94 12.90
N PRO A 38 15.82 -3.69 13.99
CA PRO A 38 16.34 -5.03 14.15
C PRO A 38 15.92 -5.91 12.95
N PRO A 39 16.81 -6.78 12.45
CA PRO A 39 16.47 -7.64 11.32
C PRO A 39 15.35 -8.59 11.72
N CYS A 40 14.19 -8.47 11.07
CA CYS A 40 13.13 -9.45 11.19
C CYS A 40 13.62 -10.74 10.51
N ALA A 41 13.88 -11.78 11.29
CA ALA A 41 14.29 -13.08 10.79
C ALA A 41 13.05 -13.81 10.23
N LEU A 42 12.77 -13.67 8.93
CA LEU A 42 11.84 -14.56 8.24
C LEU A 42 12.32 -14.89 6.82
N SER A 43 12.30 -16.19 6.54
CA SER A 43 12.58 -16.84 5.27
C SER A 43 11.73 -16.29 4.13
N VAL A 44 12.37 -16.23 2.98
CA VAL A 44 11.83 -15.75 1.70
C VAL A 44 10.65 -16.62 1.24
N ASN A 45 9.52 -15.97 0.93
CA ASN A 45 8.47 -16.41 -0.02
C ASN A 45 7.34 -17.39 0.37
N ALA A 46 7.22 -17.90 1.59
CA ALA A 46 6.02 -18.67 1.95
C ALA A 46 4.98 -17.76 2.65
N ILE A 47 3.96 -17.33 1.92
CA ILE A 47 2.71 -16.83 2.53
C ILE A 47 2.03 -18.07 3.13
N ALA A 48 1.78 -18.08 4.44
CA ALA A 48 1.10 -19.21 5.05
C ALA A 48 -0.32 -19.34 4.45
N PRO A 49 -0.89 -20.55 4.34
CA PRO A 49 -2.17 -20.77 3.66
C PRO A 49 -3.32 -19.88 4.13
N ASP A 50 -3.31 -19.49 5.42
CA ASP A 50 -4.35 -18.67 6.05
C ASP A 50 -3.95 -17.18 6.17
N SER A 51 -2.88 -16.76 5.50
CA SER A 51 -2.45 -15.36 5.53
C SER A 51 -3.24 -14.51 4.52
N LEU A 52 -3.52 -13.26 4.90
CA LEU A 52 -4.10 -12.26 4.01
C LEU A 52 -3.02 -11.36 3.43
N VAL A 53 -3.20 -10.93 2.19
CA VAL A 53 -2.32 -9.99 1.49
C VAL A 53 -3.01 -8.65 1.37
N ILE A 54 -2.50 -7.67 2.09
CA ILE A 54 -3.03 -6.30 2.13
C ILE A 54 -2.01 -5.36 1.51
N ILE A 55 -2.44 -4.54 0.54
CA ILE A 55 -1.61 -3.52 -0.09
C ILE A 55 -2.06 -2.14 0.37
N TRP A 56 -1.11 -1.27 0.72
CA TRP A 56 -1.35 0.17 0.89
C TRP A 56 -0.40 0.96 0.01
N TRP A 57 -0.89 2.01 -0.66
CA TRP A 57 -0.01 2.89 -1.41
C TRP A 57 -0.56 4.30 -1.63
N ASN A 58 0.20 5.31 -1.20
CA ASN A 58 0.05 6.67 -1.71
C ASN A 58 0.60 6.76 -3.14
N VAL A 59 -0.24 7.02 -4.13
CA VAL A 59 0.16 7.01 -5.55
C VAL A 59 0.57 8.38 -6.09
N GLU A 60 0.84 9.37 -5.23
CA GLU A 60 1.33 10.71 -5.57
C GLU A 60 0.47 11.42 -6.64
N ASN A 61 -0.72 11.88 -6.27
CA ASN A 61 -1.56 12.72 -7.12
C ASN A 61 -1.91 12.06 -8.48
N ALA A 62 -2.71 11.00 -8.46
CA ALA A 62 -3.26 10.36 -9.65
C ALA A 62 -4.52 11.10 -10.12
N PHE A 63 -4.27 12.23 -10.77
CA PHE A 63 -5.25 13.02 -11.51
C PHE A 63 -5.47 12.44 -12.92
N ASP A 64 -6.70 12.53 -13.42
CA ASP A 64 -7.02 12.49 -14.83
C ASP A 64 -6.50 13.76 -15.55
N THR A 65 -7.02 14.10 -16.73
CA THR A 65 -6.49 15.20 -17.55
C THR A 65 -7.50 16.30 -17.82
N LEU A 66 -8.66 16.22 -17.18
CA LEU A 66 -9.78 17.14 -17.33
C LEU A 66 -9.80 18.03 -16.08
N ASP A 67 -9.99 19.33 -16.29
CA ASP A 67 -10.11 20.31 -15.20
C ASP A 67 -11.46 20.15 -14.49
N ASP A 68 -11.45 20.01 -13.17
CA ASP A 68 -12.64 20.16 -12.33
C ASP A 68 -12.66 21.55 -11.68
N PRO A 69 -13.55 22.47 -12.12
CA PRO A 69 -13.63 23.83 -11.57
C PRO A 69 -13.95 23.91 -10.07
N SER A 70 -14.39 22.81 -9.45
CA SER A 70 -14.69 22.73 -8.02
C SER A 70 -13.47 22.36 -7.17
N THR A 71 -12.37 21.92 -7.78
CA THR A 71 -11.16 21.47 -7.08
C THR A 71 -9.93 22.30 -7.48
N LYS A 72 -8.74 21.85 -7.07
CA LYS A 72 -7.45 22.52 -7.31
C LYS A 72 -6.51 21.60 -8.08
N ASP A 73 -7.00 21.12 -9.20
CA ASP A 73 -6.39 20.17 -10.12
C ASP A 73 -5.91 20.82 -11.43
N ASP A 74 -6.18 22.11 -11.66
CA ASP A 74 -5.81 22.88 -12.87
C ASP A 74 -4.34 22.72 -13.31
N ASP A 75 -3.43 22.59 -12.35
CA ASP A 75 -2.02 22.28 -12.56
C ASP A 75 -1.80 20.96 -13.34
N PHE A 76 -2.69 19.97 -13.15
CA PHE A 76 -2.73 18.63 -13.72
C PHE A 76 -3.60 18.53 -14.98
N THR A 77 -3.62 19.59 -15.79
CA THR A 77 -4.21 19.54 -17.13
C THR A 77 -3.11 19.61 -18.22
N PRO A 78 -3.41 19.29 -19.49
CA PRO A 78 -2.44 19.44 -20.58
C PRO A 78 -1.94 20.89 -20.75
N GLN A 79 -2.79 21.87 -20.45
CA GLN A 79 -2.49 23.31 -20.50
C GLN A 79 -1.97 23.85 -19.16
N GLY A 80 -2.16 23.10 -18.07
CA GLY A 80 -1.71 23.44 -16.73
C GLY A 80 -0.19 23.50 -16.59
N ARG A 81 0.24 24.02 -15.43
CA ARG A 81 1.66 24.24 -15.12
C ARG A 81 2.49 22.96 -15.20
N LEU A 82 1.91 21.81 -14.86
CA LEU A 82 2.60 20.52 -14.90
C LEU A 82 2.52 19.84 -16.27
N GLN A 83 1.81 20.40 -17.25
CA GLN A 83 1.64 19.86 -18.61
C GLN A 83 1.23 18.37 -18.58
N TRP A 84 0.18 18.07 -17.83
CA TRP A 84 -0.30 16.72 -17.60
C TRP A 84 -1.11 16.22 -18.80
N THR A 85 -0.39 15.70 -19.78
CA THR A 85 -0.99 15.13 -21.00
C THR A 85 -1.49 13.71 -20.78
N SER A 86 -2.42 13.23 -21.63
CA SER A 86 -2.89 11.84 -21.61
C SER A 86 -1.75 10.82 -21.70
N LYS A 87 -0.65 11.14 -22.40
CA LYS A 87 0.56 10.31 -22.43
C LYS A 87 1.21 10.15 -21.06
N ARG A 88 1.26 11.23 -20.26
CA ARG A 88 1.82 11.19 -18.89
C ARG A 88 0.88 10.47 -17.94
N TYR A 89 -0.42 10.73 -18.06
CA TYR A 89 -1.48 10.04 -17.34
C TYR A 89 -1.43 8.52 -17.54
N TYR A 90 -1.58 8.02 -18.77
CA TYR A 90 -1.58 6.56 -19.02
C TYR A 90 -0.24 5.89 -18.69
N ARG A 91 0.88 6.64 -18.75
CA ARG A 91 2.16 6.16 -18.23
C ARG A 91 2.08 5.97 -16.71
N LYS A 92 1.55 6.95 -15.96
CA LYS A 92 1.38 6.84 -14.50
C LYS A 92 0.46 5.67 -14.14
N VAL A 93 -0.71 5.55 -14.76
CA VAL A 93 -1.64 4.41 -14.57
C VAL A 93 -0.92 3.07 -14.79
N ALA A 94 -0.14 2.93 -15.87
CA ALA A 94 0.62 1.71 -16.13
C ALA A 94 1.68 1.40 -15.06
N GLN A 95 2.34 2.43 -14.51
CA GLN A 95 3.32 2.27 -13.44
C GLN A 95 2.67 1.92 -12.11
N ILE A 96 1.50 2.50 -11.80
CA ILE A 96 0.70 2.15 -10.61
C ILE A 96 0.30 0.68 -10.70
N ALA A 97 -0.33 0.26 -11.80
CA ALA A 97 -0.73 -1.14 -11.97
C ALA A 97 0.47 -2.11 -11.86
N LYS A 98 1.64 -1.74 -12.38
CA LYS A 98 2.87 -2.53 -12.23
C LYS A 98 3.34 -2.61 -10.77
N GLY A 99 3.32 -1.49 -10.05
CA GLY A 99 3.67 -1.42 -8.63
C GLY A 99 2.77 -2.30 -7.78
N ILE A 100 1.45 -2.24 -8.00
CA ILE A 100 0.47 -3.11 -7.33
C ILE A 100 0.78 -4.59 -7.61
N ARG A 101 0.92 -5.00 -8.88
CA ARG A 101 1.25 -6.41 -9.22
C ARG A 101 2.55 -6.90 -8.57
N THR A 102 3.56 -6.04 -8.52
CA THR A 102 4.85 -6.38 -7.89
C THR A 102 4.70 -6.49 -6.37
N ALA A 103 3.89 -5.61 -5.77
CA ALA A 103 3.62 -5.61 -4.34
C ALA A 103 2.81 -6.83 -3.90
N VAL A 104 1.83 -7.27 -4.68
CA VAL A 104 1.08 -8.51 -4.42
C VAL A 104 2.01 -9.73 -4.49
N GLY A 105 2.85 -9.81 -5.54
CA GLY A 105 3.70 -10.97 -5.78
C GLY A 105 2.93 -12.13 -6.41
N PRO A 106 3.30 -13.40 -6.15
CA PRO A 106 2.58 -14.55 -6.68
C PRO A 106 1.25 -14.72 -5.95
N GLY A 107 0.12 -14.44 -6.62
CA GLY A 107 -1.21 -14.65 -6.06
C GLY A 107 -2.16 -13.50 -6.36
N ALA A 108 -3.17 -13.37 -5.50
CA ALA A 108 -4.14 -12.28 -5.50
C ALA A 108 -4.10 -11.55 -4.15
N PRO A 109 -4.35 -10.23 -4.12
CA PRO A 109 -4.53 -9.50 -2.88
C PRO A 109 -5.91 -9.78 -2.28
N ASP A 110 -6.00 -9.70 -0.96
CA ASP A 110 -7.29 -9.62 -0.26
C ASP A 110 -7.85 -8.21 -0.32
N PHE A 111 -7.00 -7.22 -0.04
CA PHE A 111 -7.36 -5.81 0.03
C PHE A 111 -6.26 -4.92 -0.57
N ILE A 112 -6.65 -3.84 -1.25
CA ILE A 112 -5.74 -2.78 -1.71
C ILE A 112 -6.34 -1.44 -1.29
N GLY A 113 -5.61 -0.66 -0.49
CA GLY A 113 -5.91 0.75 -0.25
C GLY A 113 -4.97 1.65 -1.05
N LEU A 114 -5.54 2.58 -1.81
CA LEU A 114 -4.78 3.63 -2.50
C LEU A 114 -5.22 4.99 -1.97
N CYS A 115 -4.31 5.96 -1.89
CA CYS A 115 -4.69 7.35 -1.68
C CYS A 115 -4.09 8.28 -2.72
N GLU A 116 -4.65 9.49 -2.79
CA GLU A 116 -4.36 10.48 -3.82
C GLU A 116 -4.89 10.06 -5.22
N ILE A 117 -6.09 9.45 -5.27
CA ILE A 117 -6.82 9.16 -6.50
C ILE A 117 -7.87 10.25 -6.71
N GLU A 118 -7.93 10.86 -7.89
CA GLU A 118 -8.88 11.95 -8.14
C GLU A 118 -10.32 11.48 -8.31
N SER A 119 -10.53 10.44 -9.13
CA SER A 119 -11.88 10.08 -9.55
C SER A 119 -12.06 8.57 -9.73
N PRO A 120 -13.32 8.08 -9.74
CA PRO A 120 -13.61 6.69 -10.09
C PRO A 120 -13.06 6.30 -11.47
N ALA A 121 -13.03 7.22 -12.44
CA ALA A 121 -12.50 6.96 -13.78
C ALA A 121 -11.00 6.63 -13.77
N VAL A 122 -10.21 7.33 -12.95
CA VAL A 122 -8.79 7.01 -12.73
C VAL A 122 -8.65 5.60 -12.17
N MET A 123 -9.49 5.23 -11.20
CA MET A 123 -9.46 3.90 -10.61
C MET A 123 -9.83 2.81 -11.62
N GLU A 124 -10.86 3.02 -12.45
CA GLU A 124 -11.22 2.07 -13.51
C GLU A 124 -10.05 1.81 -14.47
N ASP A 125 -9.34 2.86 -14.89
CA ASP A 125 -8.17 2.73 -15.76
C ASP A 125 -7.02 1.96 -15.12
N ILE A 126 -6.85 2.08 -13.80
CA ILE A 126 -5.88 1.28 -13.04
C ILE A 126 -6.35 -0.19 -12.97
N VAL A 127 -7.62 -0.45 -12.60
CA VAL A 127 -8.18 -1.80 -12.46
C VAL A 127 -8.13 -2.57 -13.78
N ARG A 128 -8.42 -1.92 -14.91
CA ARG A 128 -8.31 -2.51 -16.26
C ARG A 128 -6.90 -3.04 -16.58
N ARG A 129 -5.88 -2.64 -15.82
CA ARG A 129 -4.49 -3.10 -15.97
C ARG A 129 -4.05 -4.08 -14.89
N LEU A 130 -4.94 -4.47 -13.99
CA LEU A 130 -4.70 -5.53 -13.01
C LEU A 130 -5.23 -6.87 -13.55
N PRO A 131 -4.75 -8.02 -13.04
CA PRO A 131 -5.29 -9.33 -13.39
C PRO A 131 -6.79 -9.40 -13.11
N TRP A 132 -7.57 -9.80 -14.11
CA TRP A 132 -9.02 -9.91 -13.98
C TRP A 132 -9.42 -11.04 -13.01
N GLU A 133 -8.55 -12.05 -12.88
CA GLU A 133 -8.69 -13.18 -11.96
C GLU A 133 -8.68 -12.78 -10.48
N TRP A 134 -8.26 -11.55 -10.17
CA TRP A 134 -8.32 -11.03 -8.81
C TRP A 134 -9.72 -10.63 -8.38
N SER A 135 -10.69 -10.51 -9.30
CA SER A 135 -12.10 -10.19 -9.03
C SER A 135 -12.27 -9.04 -8.02
N LEU A 136 -11.56 -7.94 -8.26
CA LEU A 136 -11.52 -6.80 -7.35
C LEU A 136 -12.81 -5.98 -7.44
N TRP A 137 -13.47 -5.79 -6.30
CA TRP A 137 -14.58 -4.86 -6.11
C TRP A 137 -14.05 -3.58 -5.47
N GLN A 138 -14.74 -2.46 -5.68
CA GLN A 138 -14.29 -1.14 -5.26
C GLN A 138 -15.27 -0.49 -4.28
N TYR A 139 -14.72 0.14 -3.24
CA TYR A 139 -15.38 1.15 -2.42
C TYR A 139 -14.67 2.49 -2.62
N TYR A 140 -15.45 3.53 -2.91
CA TYR A 140 -15.00 4.88 -3.18
C TYR A 140 -15.98 5.87 -2.56
N GLU A 141 -15.47 6.89 -1.90
CA GLU A 141 -16.25 8.00 -1.37
C GLU A 141 -15.38 9.26 -1.35
N GLU A 142 -15.92 10.37 -1.85
CA GLU A 142 -15.21 11.64 -1.96
C GLU A 142 -14.97 12.27 -0.58
N GLY A 143 -13.75 12.72 -0.36
CA GLY A 143 -13.29 13.36 0.86
C GLY A 143 -13.24 14.89 0.77
N PRO A 144 -12.82 15.56 1.86
CA PRO A 144 -12.79 17.03 1.93
C PRO A 144 -11.49 17.64 1.37
N ASP A 145 -10.58 16.86 0.76
CA ASP A 145 -9.31 17.42 0.26
C ASP A 145 -9.61 18.36 -0.91
N THR A 146 -9.27 19.64 -0.76
CA THR A 146 -9.58 20.68 -1.77
C THR A 146 -8.94 20.45 -3.14
N ARG A 147 -8.01 19.50 -3.24
CA ARG A 147 -7.43 19.05 -4.50
C ARG A 147 -8.32 18.03 -5.22
N GLY A 148 -9.40 17.55 -4.61
CA GLY A 148 -10.25 16.50 -5.18
C GLY A 148 -9.56 15.15 -5.21
N ILE A 149 -8.83 14.75 -4.15
CA ILE A 149 -8.14 13.46 -4.15
C ILE A 149 -8.46 12.64 -2.90
N ASP A 150 -8.71 11.35 -3.14
CA ASP A 150 -9.40 10.49 -2.19
C ASP A 150 -8.64 9.21 -1.88
N ILE A 151 -9.19 8.47 -0.92
CA ILE A 151 -8.81 7.10 -0.60
C ILE A 151 -9.78 6.17 -1.32
N VAL A 152 -9.23 5.10 -1.90
CA VAL A 152 -10.02 4.05 -2.56
C VAL A 152 -9.63 2.71 -1.99
N VAL A 153 -10.62 1.87 -1.72
CA VAL A 153 -10.42 0.52 -1.19
C VAL A 153 -10.90 -0.49 -2.23
N LEU A 154 -10.01 -1.36 -2.68
CA LEU A 154 -10.34 -2.53 -3.47
C LEU A 154 -10.28 -3.78 -2.60
N TYR A 155 -11.13 -4.76 -2.87
CA TYR A 155 -11.15 -6.03 -2.16
C TYR A 155 -11.51 -7.20 -3.08
N GLN A 156 -11.04 -8.40 -2.77
CA GLN A 156 -11.38 -9.61 -3.52
C GLN A 156 -12.84 -10.00 -3.26
N GLY A 157 -13.75 -9.60 -4.15
CA GLY A 157 -15.20 -9.69 -3.95
C GLY A 157 -15.76 -11.11 -3.84
N GLU A 158 -15.03 -12.11 -4.36
CA GLU A 158 -15.40 -13.53 -4.24
C GLU A 158 -15.07 -14.13 -2.86
N ARG A 159 -14.13 -13.53 -2.13
CA ARG A 159 -13.71 -14.01 -0.80
C ARG A 159 -14.31 -13.18 0.33
N TRP A 160 -14.50 -11.88 0.09
CA TRP A 160 -14.88 -10.91 1.11
C TRP A 160 -16.19 -10.22 0.78
N GLU A 161 -16.96 -9.97 1.83
CA GLU A 161 -18.12 -9.11 1.81
C GLU A 161 -17.80 -7.84 2.61
N LEU A 162 -18.06 -6.67 2.02
CA LEU A 162 -17.96 -5.39 2.72
C LEU A 162 -19.19 -5.22 3.60
N VAL A 163 -19.02 -5.40 4.91
CA VAL A 163 -20.11 -5.31 5.90
C VAL A 163 -20.41 -3.85 6.26
N GLN A 164 -19.36 -3.05 6.41
CA GLN A 164 -19.47 -1.65 6.78
C GLN A 164 -18.32 -0.85 6.18
N ALA A 165 -18.62 0.36 5.73
CA ALA A 165 -17.62 1.36 5.39
C ALA A 165 -18.06 2.72 5.96
N ASN A 166 -17.12 3.49 6.50
CA ASN A 166 -17.37 4.84 6.99
C ASN A 166 -16.23 5.76 6.57
N LEU A 167 -16.57 6.88 5.93
CA LEU A 167 -15.67 8.00 5.74
C LEU A 167 -15.61 8.85 7.01
N THR A 168 -14.40 9.19 7.43
CA THR A 168 -14.14 10.01 8.63
C THR A 168 -13.10 11.07 8.33
N PHE A 169 -13.28 12.28 8.86
CA PHE A 169 -12.29 13.35 8.83
C PHE A 169 -12.56 14.32 9.97
N ASN A 170 -11.54 15.08 10.38
CA ASN A 170 -11.69 16.08 11.43
C ASN A 170 -11.72 17.49 10.81
N ALA A 171 -12.93 18.01 10.58
CA ALA A 171 -13.14 19.32 9.96
C ALA A 171 -12.50 20.50 10.73
N ILE A 172 -12.24 20.34 12.02
CA ILE A 172 -11.62 21.38 12.87
C ILE A 172 -10.10 21.41 12.66
N VAL A 173 -9.51 20.30 12.23
CA VAL A 173 -8.06 20.18 12.06
C VAL A 173 -7.67 20.69 10.67
N ASN A 174 -6.82 21.73 10.67
CA ASN A 174 -6.32 22.29 9.42
C ASN A 174 -5.53 21.26 8.60
N GLY A 175 -5.95 21.09 7.34
CA GLY A 175 -5.36 20.12 6.41
C GLY A 175 -5.69 18.67 6.73
N SER A 176 -6.69 18.41 7.60
CA SER A 176 -7.27 17.07 7.75
C SER A 176 -7.78 16.56 6.41
N ARG A 177 -7.71 15.25 6.23
CA ARG A 177 -8.11 14.54 5.02
C ARG A 177 -9.00 13.38 5.42
N ALA A 178 -9.73 12.83 4.45
CA ALA A 178 -10.55 11.65 4.68
C ALA A 178 -9.70 10.44 5.07
N ALA A 179 -10.29 9.61 5.92
CA ALA A 179 -9.93 8.24 6.18
C ALA A 179 -11.15 7.36 5.96
N ILE A 180 -10.96 6.17 5.40
CA ILE A 180 -12.02 5.19 5.22
C ILE A 180 -11.81 4.08 6.24
N THR A 181 -12.84 3.71 7.00
CA THR A 181 -12.80 2.54 7.87
C THR A 181 -13.75 1.48 7.35
N THR A 182 -13.22 0.31 6.99
CA THR A 182 -13.96 -0.81 6.41
C THR A 182 -13.97 -2.00 7.36
N VAL A 183 -15.10 -2.71 7.44
CA VAL A 183 -15.22 -4.03 8.07
C VAL A 183 -15.56 -5.04 6.98
N PHE A 184 -14.73 -6.07 6.86
CA PHE A 184 -14.94 -7.17 5.92
C PHE A 184 -15.23 -8.47 6.67
N ALA A 185 -16.18 -9.25 6.16
CA ALA A 185 -16.45 -10.61 6.60
C ALA A 185 -16.07 -11.58 5.48
N GLN A 186 -15.48 -12.72 5.84
CA GLN A 186 -15.21 -13.77 4.85
C GLN A 186 -16.53 -14.44 4.46
N ARG A 187 -16.81 -14.58 3.16
CA ARG A 187 -18.11 -15.10 2.67
C ARG A 187 -18.46 -16.49 3.20
N HIS A 188 -17.47 -17.37 3.32
CA HIS A 188 -17.66 -18.74 3.82
C HIS A 188 -17.50 -18.87 5.34
N ALA A 189 -17.12 -17.80 6.04
CA ALA A 189 -17.00 -17.76 7.48
C ALA A 189 -17.35 -16.34 7.99
N PRO A 190 -18.64 -15.93 7.99
CA PRO A 190 -19.03 -14.55 8.24
C PRO A 190 -18.67 -14.02 9.64
N TRP A 191 -18.43 -14.92 10.60
CA TRP A 191 -17.92 -14.59 11.94
C TRP A 191 -16.42 -14.25 11.96
N ASP A 192 -15.70 -14.54 10.87
CA ASP A 192 -14.32 -14.15 10.68
C ASP A 192 -14.25 -12.79 9.99
N THR A 193 -14.19 -11.74 10.82
CA THR A 193 -14.11 -10.36 10.36
C THR A 193 -12.72 -9.76 10.51
N ILE A 194 -12.40 -8.82 9.63
CA ILE A 194 -11.25 -7.92 9.77
C ILE A 194 -11.69 -6.49 9.52
N SER A 195 -11.25 -5.59 10.40
CA SER A 195 -11.51 -4.15 10.31
C SER A 195 -10.24 -3.37 10.01
N LEU A 196 -10.27 -2.61 8.92
CA LEU A 196 -9.13 -1.87 8.38
C LEU A 196 -9.50 -0.38 8.29
N SER A 197 -8.67 0.48 8.88
CA SER A 197 -8.82 1.93 8.80
C SER A 197 -7.68 2.53 7.98
N TRP A 198 -8.02 3.09 6.82
CA TRP A 198 -7.15 3.56 5.75
C TRP A 198 -6.96 5.07 5.88
N TRP A 199 -5.74 5.54 6.13
CA TRP A 199 -5.48 6.95 6.46
C TRP A 199 -4.51 7.63 5.50
N HIS A 200 -4.78 8.89 5.21
CA HIS A 200 -3.84 9.80 4.58
C HIS A 200 -3.74 11.07 5.43
N LEU A 201 -2.80 11.12 6.37
CA LEU A 201 -2.73 12.20 7.35
C LEU A 201 -2.21 13.51 6.74
N PRO A 202 -2.42 14.66 7.42
CA PRO A 202 -1.90 15.95 6.98
C PRO A 202 -0.40 15.93 6.67
N SER A 203 -0.02 16.49 5.52
CA SER A 203 1.37 16.51 5.03
C SER A 203 2.32 17.25 5.98
N ARG A 204 3.56 16.76 6.12
CA ARG A 204 4.62 17.41 6.90
C ARG A 204 4.98 18.81 6.43
N ARG A 205 4.74 19.15 5.15
CA ARG A 205 5.11 20.45 4.58
C ARG A 205 4.31 21.62 5.17
N ARG A 206 3.09 21.34 5.66
CA ARG A 206 2.13 22.37 6.07
C ARG A 206 1.52 22.14 7.45
N SER A 207 1.87 21.06 8.15
CA SER A 207 1.18 20.66 9.39
C SER A 207 2.11 20.31 10.55
N ASN A 208 1.76 20.84 11.73
CA ASN A 208 2.33 20.47 13.02
C ASN A 208 2.02 18.99 13.33
N PRO A 209 2.95 18.20 13.93
CA PRO A 209 2.64 16.87 14.48
C PRO A 209 1.32 16.75 15.25
N ALA A 210 0.93 17.79 16.01
CA ALA A 210 -0.34 17.82 16.73
C ALA A 210 -1.58 17.73 15.82
N PHE A 211 -1.52 18.19 14.57
CA PHE A 211 -2.65 18.07 13.62
C PHE A 211 -2.85 16.63 13.15
N ARG A 212 -1.78 15.84 13.05
CA ARG A 212 -1.89 14.42 12.73
C ARG A 212 -2.54 13.64 13.87
N GLN A 213 -2.12 13.92 15.11
CA GLN A 213 -2.77 13.38 16.31
C GLN A 213 -4.25 13.82 16.39
N GLY A 214 -4.54 15.11 16.18
CA GLY A 214 -5.90 15.64 16.18
C GLY A 214 -6.81 15.01 15.12
N SER A 215 -6.28 14.67 13.94
CA SER A 215 -7.05 13.98 12.89
C SER A 215 -7.48 12.57 13.32
N LEU A 216 -6.62 11.87 14.06
CA LEU A 216 -6.89 10.53 14.58
C LEU A 216 -7.70 10.54 15.89
N HIS A 217 -7.69 11.65 16.64
CA HIS A 217 -8.18 11.68 18.02
C HIS A 217 -9.63 11.23 18.17
N GLN A 218 -10.55 11.81 17.37
CA GLN A 218 -11.96 11.46 17.43
C GLN A 218 -12.20 10.00 17.02
N PHE A 219 -11.44 9.49 16.04
CA PHE A 219 -11.52 8.10 15.63
C PHE A 219 -11.09 7.16 16.77
N CYS A 220 -9.89 7.37 17.32
CA CYS A 220 -9.35 6.50 18.37
C CYS A 220 -10.15 6.54 19.68
N GLN A 221 -10.93 7.61 19.93
CA GLN A 221 -11.82 7.70 21.10
C GLN A 221 -13.14 6.95 20.92
N ASN A 222 -13.70 6.95 19.71
CA ASN A 222 -15.08 6.52 19.47
C ASN A 222 -15.18 5.23 18.64
N THR A 223 -14.06 4.76 18.10
CA THR A 223 -14.02 3.63 17.17
C THR A 223 -12.79 2.79 17.45
N ALA A 224 -12.90 1.50 17.13
CA ALA A 224 -11.78 0.58 17.12
C ALA A 224 -11.76 -0.16 15.78
N SER A 225 -10.57 -0.31 15.23
CA SER A 225 -10.29 -1.17 14.07
C SER A 225 -9.12 -2.09 14.42
N ASP A 226 -9.08 -3.28 13.84
CA ASP A 226 -7.96 -4.21 14.01
C ASP A 226 -6.66 -3.54 13.60
N PHE A 227 -6.68 -2.83 12.47
CA PHE A 227 -5.53 -2.12 11.95
C PHE A 227 -5.84 -0.69 11.51
N ILE A 228 -4.94 0.22 11.84
CA ILE A 228 -4.81 1.55 11.25
C ILE A 228 -3.60 1.52 10.31
N LEU A 229 -3.79 1.76 9.02
CA LEU A 229 -2.71 1.76 8.03
C LEU A 229 -2.86 2.89 7.04
N GLY A 230 -1.75 3.38 6.52
CA GLY A 230 -1.82 4.61 5.75
C GLY A 230 -0.50 5.36 5.57
N ASP A 231 -0.58 6.46 4.82
CA ASP A 231 0.43 7.52 4.86
C ASP A 231 0.17 8.38 6.10
N MET A 232 0.87 8.03 7.18
CA MET A 232 0.77 8.72 8.46
C MET A 232 1.53 10.05 8.46
N ASN A 233 2.29 10.37 7.40
CA ASN A 233 3.15 11.54 7.33
C ASN A 233 4.04 11.70 8.57
N SER A 234 4.41 10.58 9.22
CA SER A 234 5.16 10.55 10.47
C SER A 234 6.00 9.27 10.55
N ASP A 235 7.23 9.39 11.04
CA ASP A 235 8.05 8.22 11.35
C ASP A 235 7.36 7.39 12.45
N PRO A 236 7.26 6.06 12.31
CA PRO A 236 6.62 5.19 13.31
C PRO A 236 7.41 5.09 14.62
N ARG A 237 8.62 5.67 14.71
CA ARG A 237 9.38 5.86 15.95
C ARG A 237 9.33 7.31 16.45
N GLY A 238 8.54 8.16 15.79
CA GLY A 238 8.40 9.58 16.13
C GLY A 238 7.31 9.86 17.17
N PRO A 239 6.96 11.13 17.40
CA PRO A 239 5.99 11.54 18.43
C PRO A 239 4.57 10.96 18.26
N LEU A 240 4.19 10.56 17.05
CA LEU A 240 2.90 9.90 16.82
C LEU A 240 2.86 8.53 17.51
N ALA A 241 3.98 7.83 17.64
CA ALA A 241 4.05 6.48 18.18
C ALA A 241 3.57 6.40 19.63
N GLY A 242 4.17 7.20 20.52
CA GLY A 242 3.76 7.24 21.92
C GLY A 242 2.32 7.70 22.11
N TRP A 243 1.79 8.53 21.19
CA TRP A 243 0.39 8.92 21.20
C TRP A 243 -0.55 7.78 20.77
N MET A 244 -0.18 7.00 19.75
CA MET A 244 -0.96 5.82 19.33
C MET A 244 -1.02 4.77 20.44
N GLU A 245 0.07 4.61 21.19
CA GLU A 245 0.14 3.69 22.34
C GLU A 245 -0.84 4.05 23.46
N THR A 246 -1.19 5.33 23.66
CA THR A 246 -2.23 5.70 24.64
C THR A 246 -3.62 5.21 24.27
N PHE A 247 -3.84 4.85 23.00
CA PHE A 247 -5.07 4.22 22.49
C PHE A 247 -4.89 2.72 22.25
N ALA A 248 -3.85 2.11 22.85
CA ALA A 248 -3.52 0.68 22.70
C ALA A 248 -3.23 0.24 21.25
N TYR A 249 -2.83 1.18 20.38
CA TYR A 249 -2.33 0.86 19.05
C TYR A 249 -0.81 0.75 19.06
N HIS A 250 -0.31 -0.42 18.65
CA HIS A 250 1.12 -0.70 18.58
C HIS A 250 1.58 -0.77 17.13
N HIS A 251 2.78 -0.26 16.87
CA HIS A 251 3.38 -0.33 15.54
C HIS A 251 3.59 -1.79 15.14
N VAL A 252 3.09 -2.17 13.96
CA VAL A 252 3.32 -3.49 13.40
C VAL A 252 4.78 -3.60 12.94
N PRO A 253 5.47 -4.74 13.12
CA PRO A 253 6.86 -4.87 12.69
C PRO A 253 7.07 -4.58 11.19
N PHE A 254 7.99 -3.66 10.90
CA PHE A 254 8.44 -3.37 9.54
C PHE A 254 9.62 -4.26 9.13
N CYS A 255 9.54 -4.87 7.95
CA CYS A 255 10.52 -5.83 7.45
C CYS A 255 11.22 -5.35 6.16
N GLY A 256 12.28 -4.55 6.25
CA GLY A 256 13.02 -4.13 5.07
C GLY A 256 14.22 -3.25 5.36
N ASN A 257 15.05 -3.04 4.34
CA ASN A 257 16.33 -2.32 4.44
C ASN A 257 16.22 -0.85 3.99
N TRP A 258 15.02 -0.37 3.70
CA TRP A 258 14.77 0.98 3.19
C TRP A 258 13.42 1.51 3.70
N GLY A 259 13.26 2.83 3.59
CA GLY A 259 12.02 3.52 3.97
C GLY A 259 10.85 3.22 3.03
N THR A 260 9.71 3.81 3.36
CA THR A 260 8.47 3.77 2.55
C THR A 260 8.38 4.94 1.58
N PHE A 261 9.14 6.01 1.83
CA PHE A 261 9.10 7.26 1.09
C PHE A 261 10.51 7.73 0.76
N ALA A 262 10.70 8.29 -0.45
CA ALA A 262 11.96 8.80 -0.93
C ALA A 262 11.86 10.28 -1.32
N PHE A 263 12.72 11.11 -0.73
CA PHE A 263 12.85 12.51 -1.15
C PHE A 263 14.31 12.96 -1.15
N GLY A 264 14.75 13.50 -2.30
CA GLY A 264 16.17 13.79 -2.52
C GLY A 264 16.99 12.50 -2.40
N GLN A 265 18.01 12.47 -1.55
CA GLN A 265 18.87 11.29 -1.32
C GLN A 265 18.49 10.50 -0.06
N LYS A 266 17.31 10.75 0.52
CA LYS A 266 16.94 10.20 1.83
C LYS A 266 15.70 9.31 1.73
N TRP A 267 15.78 8.18 2.44
CA TRP A 267 14.62 7.36 2.76
C TRP A 267 13.99 7.83 4.07
N SER A 268 12.66 7.71 4.17
CA SER A 268 11.90 7.93 5.40
C SER A 268 10.75 6.94 5.48
N HIS A 269 10.18 6.75 6.67
CA HIS A 269 9.00 5.92 6.89
C HIS A 269 7.82 6.85 7.14
N LEU A 270 7.10 7.25 6.09
CA LEU A 270 5.87 8.05 6.24
C LEU A 270 4.63 7.16 6.31
N ASP A 271 4.71 5.99 5.69
CA ASP A 271 3.66 5.00 5.65
C ASP A 271 3.89 3.95 6.75
N SER A 272 2.84 3.63 7.49
CA SER A 272 2.94 2.66 8.57
C SER A 272 1.63 1.93 8.85
N VAL A 273 1.76 0.84 9.59
CA VAL A 273 0.65 -0.03 10.00
C VAL A 273 0.69 -0.15 11.53
N TRP A 274 -0.47 0.00 12.16
CA TRP A 274 -0.66 -0.03 13.60
C TRP A 274 -1.78 -1.00 13.93
N LYS A 275 -1.63 -1.75 15.01
CA LYS A 275 -2.58 -2.77 15.43
C LYS A 275 -3.11 -2.48 16.82
N VAL A 276 -4.42 -2.59 17.02
CA VAL A 276 -5.00 -2.52 18.37
C VAL A 276 -4.61 -3.76 19.20
N ALA A 277 -4.29 -3.55 20.48
CA ALA A 277 -3.84 -4.61 21.39
C ALA A 277 -4.83 -5.78 21.49
N SER A 278 -6.14 -5.49 21.45
CA SER A 278 -7.22 -6.48 21.53
C SER A 278 -7.41 -7.31 20.25
N SER A 279 -6.82 -6.91 19.12
CA SER A 279 -6.97 -7.65 17.87
C SER A 279 -6.24 -9.00 17.93
N SER A 280 -6.95 -10.06 17.54
CA SER A 280 -6.41 -11.42 17.40
C SER A 280 -5.46 -11.57 16.22
N TRP A 281 -5.54 -10.66 15.24
CA TRP A 281 -4.68 -10.68 14.08
C TRP A 281 -3.24 -10.35 14.45
N LYS A 282 -2.31 -10.87 13.67
CA LYS A 282 -0.87 -10.60 13.72
C LYS A 282 -0.38 -10.38 12.30
N GLY A 283 0.75 -9.71 12.16
CA GLY A 283 1.32 -9.52 10.85
C GLY A 283 2.64 -8.78 10.86
N ASN A 284 3.17 -8.61 9.66
CA ASN A 284 4.33 -7.79 9.38
C ASN A 284 4.15 -7.13 8.02
N TYR A 285 4.76 -5.96 7.83
CA TYR A 285 4.65 -5.25 6.57
C TYR A 285 6.02 -4.82 6.04
N ARG A 286 6.09 -4.57 4.73
CA ARG A 286 7.31 -4.09 4.08
C ARG A 286 7.03 -3.22 2.87
N ALA A 287 7.96 -2.33 2.57
CA ALA A 287 7.94 -1.52 1.36
C ALA A 287 8.52 -2.31 0.17
N ILE A 288 7.72 -2.45 -0.90
CA ILE A 288 8.10 -3.21 -2.09
C ILE A 288 8.64 -2.27 -3.16
N ARG A 289 9.92 -2.46 -3.50
CA ARG A 289 10.52 -1.77 -4.65
C ARG A 289 10.04 -2.40 -5.95
N PHE A 290 9.77 -1.55 -6.92
CA PHE A 290 9.46 -1.92 -8.29
C PHE A 290 10.16 -0.94 -9.24
N ASN A 291 10.43 -1.37 -10.47
CA ASN A 291 11.14 -0.57 -11.47
C ASN A 291 12.58 -0.16 -11.15
N SER A 292 13.29 -0.79 -10.21
CA SER A 292 14.73 -0.50 -10.01
C SER A 292 15.53 -0.83 -11.27
N PRO A 293 16.08 0.16 -12.01
CA PRO A 293 17.16 -0.10 -12.94
C PRO A 293 18.45 -0.21 -12.12
N SER A 294 19.36 -1.05 -12.57
CA SER A 294 20.74 -1.17 -12.07
C SER A 294 21.38 0.21 -11.87
N ASP A 295 21.79 0.49 -10.63
CA ASP A 295 22.90 1.35 -10.17
C ASP A 295 23.16 2.76 -10.76
N GLU A 296 22.35 3.33 -11.66
CA GLU A 296 22.72 4.58 -12.35
C GLU A 296 22.11 5.88 -11.82
N ILE A 297 21.19 5.85 -10.85
CA ILE A 297 20.58 7.09 -10.33
C ILE A 297 20.98 7.28 -8.87
N ARG A 298 21.70 8.38 -8.59
CA ARG A 298 22.05 8.91 -7.25
C ARG A 298 20.83 9.43 -6.45
N LEU A 299 19.65 8.87 -6.69
CA LEU A 299 18.45 9.01 -5.88
C LEU A 299 18.21 7.64 -5.24
N PRO A 300 17.41 7.53 -4.16
CA PRO A 300 16.69 6.30 -3.89
C PRO A 300 16.17 5.76 -5.23
N SER A 301 16.28 4.46 -5.50
CA SER A 301 15.91 3.85 -6.79
C SER A 301 14.40 3.93 -7.12
N LEU A 302 13.68 4.87 -6.50
CA LEU A 302 12.28 5.20 -6.66
C LEU A 302 12.17 6.48 -7.48
N LYS A 303 11.48 6.38 -8.61
CA LYS A 303 11.24 7.50 -9.50
C LYS A 303 9.90 8.14 -9.13
N PRO A 304 9.86 9.42 -8.70
CA PRO A 304 8.60 10.12 -8.49
C PRO A 304 7.93 10.47 -9.83
N THR A 305 6.68 10.91 -9.75
CA THR A 305 5.94 11.51 -10.88
C THR A 305 6.57 12.85 -11.20
N PHE A 306 6.71 13.70 -10.18
CA PHE A 306 7.36 15.01 -10.28
C PHE A 306 8.43 15.20 -9.20
N TYR A 307 9.49 15.94 -9.54
CA TYR A 307 10.46 16.42 -8.55
C TYR A 307 10.90 17.83 -8.91
N ALA A 308 10.77 18.75 -7.94
CA ALA A 308 11.04 20.18 -8.13
C ALA A 308 10.34 20.76 -9.38
N GLY A 309 9.08 20.37 -9.61
CA GLY A 309 8.27 20.82 -10.75
C GLY A 309 8.60 20.18 -12.11
N LYS A 310 9.63 19.33 -12.18
CA LYS A 310 9.99 18.61 -13.41
C LYS A 310 9.35 17.24 -13.44
N TYR A 311 8.90 16.80 -14.62
CA TYR A 311 8.31 15.48 -14.83
C TYR A 311 9.40 14.40 -14.90
N TYR A 312 9.31 13.39 -14.04
CA TYR A 312 10.18 12.21 -14.05
C TYR A 312 9.44 10.97 -14.55
N GLY A 313 8.11 10.92 -14.43
CA GLY A 313 7.29 9.87 -15.02
C GLY A 313 7.48 8.49 -14.38
N GLY A 314 7.81 8.47 -13.10
CA GLY A 314 7.53 7.33 -12.23
C GLY A 314 6.12 7.38 -11.67
N ALA A 315 5.81 6.47 -10.75
CA ALA A 315 4.46 6.33 -10.21
C ALA A 315 4.23 7.14 -8.93
N SER A 316 5.19 7.13 -8.00
CA SER A 316 5.07 7.77 -6.69
C SER A 316 6.46 7.96 -6.07
N ASP A 317 6.61 8.95 -5.18
CA ASP A 317 7.71 9.06 -4.21
C ASP A 317 7.51 8.17 -2.97
N HIS A 318 6.37 7.47 -2.87
CA HIS A 318 6.11 6.38 -1.94
C HIS A 318 6.26 5.01 -2.62
N LEU A 319 6.64 4.01 -1.84
CA LEU A 319 6.61 2.60 -2.23
C LEU A 319 5.30 1.94 -1.80
N PRO A 320 4.75 1.01 -2.60
CA PRO A 320 3.63 0.20 -2.15
C PRO A 320 4.08 -0.65 -0.96
N LEU A 321 3.26 -0.66 0.09
CA LEU A 321 3.44 -1.52 1.24
C LEU A 321 2.71 -2.85 0.99
N ARG A 322 3.41 -3.96 1.20
CA ARG A 322 2.79 -5.27 1.35
C ARG A 322 2.71 -5.60 2.84
N PHE A 323 1.50 -5.77 3.34
CA PHE A 323 1.19 -6.18 4.69
C PHE A 323 0.61 -7.60 4.66
N ILE A 324 1.25 -8.51 5.39
CA ILE A 324 0.80 -9.90 5.51
C ILE A 324 0.25 -10.11 6.92
N VAL A 325 -1.00 -10.53 7.01
CA VAL A 325 -1.67 -10.81 8.30
C VAL A 325 -2.16 -12.24 8.41
N HIS A 326 -2.23 -12.77 9.62
CA HIS A 326 -2.76 -14.08 9.95
C HIS A 326 -3.33 -14.04 11.38
N LYS A 327 -4.11 -15.04 11.75
CA LYS A 327 -4.52 -15.28 13.15
C LYS A 327 -3.54 -16.22 13.85
#